data_AF-A0A7Y2YCC8-F1
#
_entry.id   AF-A0A7Y2YCC8-F1
#
_cell.length_a   1.000
_cell.length_b   1.000
_cell.length_c   1.000
_cell.angle_alpha   90.00
_cell.angle_beta   90.00
_cell.angle_gamma   90.00
#
_symmetry.space_group_name_H-M   'P 1'
#
loop_
_entity.id
_entity.type
_entity.pdbx_description
1 polymer ?
#
loop_
_entity_poly.entity_id
_entity_poly.type
_entity_poly.pdbx_seq_one_letter_code
_entity_poly.pdbx_strand_id
1 'polypeptide(L)' 'MLQWTTSGEGPSLGMLVHHTDGEREWAYDRDSRQGRLIRGLEEAPDYGWVVIDMARDWNIVFGGE' A
#
# COMPACT_ATOMS: atom_id res chain seq x y z
N MET A 1 1.21 -12.17 5.73
CA MET A 1 1.09 -11.29 6.91
C MET A 1 -0.27 -10.62 6.95
N LEU A 2 -0.60 -9.70 6.03
CA LEU A 2 -1.89 -8.96 6.07
C LEU A 2 -3.12 -9.87 6.03
N GLN A 3 -3.11 -10.92 5.20
CA GLN A 3 -4.15 -11.96 5.17
C GLN A 3 -4.34 -12.62 6.53
N TRP A 4 -3.28 -13.08 7.18
CA TRP A 4 -3.37 -13.71 8.50
C TRP A 4 -3.96 -12.75 9.54
N THR A 5 -3.51 -11.49 9.56
CA THR A 5 -3.98 -10.46 10.50
C THR A 5 -5.46 -10.11 10.31
N THR A 6 -5.97 -10.17 9.08
CA THR A 6 -7.35 -9.80 8.75
C THR A 6 -8.32 -10.98 8.69
N SER A 7 -7.84 -12.23 8.86
CA SER A 7 -8.68 -13.44 8.84
C SER A 7 -9.28 -13.81 10.21
N GLY A 8 -8.89 -13.13 11.29
CA GLY A 8 -9.40 -13.40 12.63
C GLY A 8 -10.79 -12.80 12.88
N GLU A 9 -11.49 -13.32 13.88
CA GLU A 9 -12.76 -12.72 14.34
C GLU A 9 -12.53 -11.37 15.04
N GLY A 10 -13.43 -10.43 14.81
CA GLY A 10 -13.37 -9.08 15.39
C GLY A 10 -12.82 -8.01 14.42
N PRO A 11 -12.87 -6.73 14.81
CA PRO A 11 -12.45 -5.64 13.93
C PRO A 11 -10.95 -5.69 13.62
N SER A 12 -10.60 -5.60 12.35
CA SER A 12 -9.23 -5.47 11.87
C SER A 12 -9.15 -4.47 10.72
N LEU A 13 -7.96 -3.91 10.47
CA LEU A 13 -7.69 -3.01 9.36
C LEU A 13 -6.48 -3.52 8.58
N GLY A 14 -6.70 -3.85 7.31
CA GLY A 14 -5.64 -4.12 6.34
C GLY A 14 -5.42 -2.90 5.46
N MET A 15 -4.18 -2.48 5.31
CA MET A 15 -3.84 -1.32 4.48
C MET A 15 -2.50 -1.53 3.78
N LEU A 16 -2.43 -1.11 2.51
CA LEU A 16 -1.23 -1.10 1.68
C LEU A 16 -0.99 0.32 1.18
N VAL A 17 0.26 0.77 1.24
CA VAL A 17 0.69 2.02 0.61
C VAL A 17 1.30 1.69 -0.74
N HIS A 18 0.70 2.18 -1.81
CA HIS A 18 1.24 2.12 -3.15
C HIS A 18 2.08 3.37 -3.38
N HIS A 19 3.40 3.17 -3.47
CA HIS A 19 4.39 4.21 -3.73
C HIS A 19 4.32 4.62 -5.20
N THR A 20 3.33 5.45 -5.53
CA THR A 20 3.07 5.98 -6.87
C THR A 20 3.76 7.31 -7.15
N ASP A 21 4.34 7.92 -6.11
CA ASP A 21 4.88 9.27 -6.20
C ASP A 21 6.38 9.26 -6.49
N GLY A 22 6.73 9.33 -7.78
CA GLY A 22 8.13 9.41 -8.22
C GLY A 22 8.74 10.81 -8.15
N GLU A 23 7.95 11.84 -7.82
CA GLU A 23 8.43 13.23 -7.75
C GLU A 23 8.84 13.60 -6.32
N ARG A 24 8.01 13.23 -5.35
CA ARG A 24 8.22 13.47 -3.92
C ARG A 24 8.91 12.30 -3.22
N GLU A 25 8.83 11.10 -3.77
CA GLU A 25 9.45 9.86 -3.24
C GLU A 25 9.93 8.97 -4.41
N TRP A 26 10.32 7.72 -4.13
CA TRP A 26 10.64 6.73 -5.14
C TRP A 26 9.41 5.92 -5.56
N ALA A 27 9.00 6.04 -6.82
CA ALA A 27 7.96 5.19 -7.37
C ALA A 27 8.47 3.74 -7.56
N TYR A 28 8.05 2.83 -6.69
CA TYR A 28 8.24 1.39 -6.90
C TYR A 28 7.01 0.83 -7.60
N ASP A 29 7.05 0.81 -8.93
CA ASP A 29 6.00 0.18 -9.73
C ASP A 29 6.23 -1.33 -9.93
N ARG A 30 5.37 -1.93 -10.76
CA ARG A 30 5.35 -3.36 -11.10
C ARG A 30 6.70 -3.90 -11.62
N ASP A 31 7.61 -3.05 -12.10
CA ASP A 31 8.92 -3.44 -12.64
C ASP A 31 10.08 -3.36 -11.62
N SER A 32 9.78 -2.95 -10.38
CA SER A 32 10.74 -3.00 -9.27
C SER A 32 11.20 -4.43 -8.97
N ARG A 33 12.49 -4.73 -9.19
CA ARG A 33 13.13 -6.01 -8.79
C ARG A 33 13.18 -6.20 -7.26
N GLN A 34 12.96 -5.14 -6.49
CA GLN A 34 12.93 -5.16 -5.02
C GLN A 34 11.49 -4.99 -4.53
N GLY A 35 10.81 -6.11 -4.26
CA GLY A 35 9.49 -6.12 -3.63
C GLY A 35 8.33 -6.29 -4.61
N ARG A 36 8.05 -7.53 -5.02
CA ARG A 36 6.81 -7.89 -5.73
C ARG A 36 5.61 -7.75 -4.78
N LEU A 37 5.15 -6.52 -4.56
CA LEU A 37 3.88 -6.21 -3.89
C LEU A 37 2.67 -6.37 -4.84
N ILE A 38 2.91 -6.81 -6.09
CA ILE A 38 1.90 -6.94 -7.14
C ILE A 38 0.70 -7.77 -6.67
N ARG A 39 0.96 -8.94 -6.07
CA ARG A 39 -0.09 -9.84 -5.60
C ARG A 39 -0.94 -9.22 -4.48
N GLY A 40 -0.31 -8.51 -3.54
CA GLY A 40 -1.03 -7.86 -2.46
C GLY A 40 -1.91 -6.71 -2.93
N LEU A 41 -1.47 -5.96 -3.95
CA LEU A 41 -2.26 -4.88 -4.56
C LEU A 41 -3.45 -5.41 -5.36
N GLU A 42 -3.26 -6.52 -6.07
CA GLU A 42 -4.34 -7.16 -6.85
C GLU A 42 -5.38 -7.86 -5.95
N GLU A 43 -4.93 -8.52 -4.88
CA GLU A 43 -5.81 -9.23 -3.94
C GLU A 43 -6.44 -8.30 -2.88
N ALA A 44 -5.96 -7.06 -2.71
CA ALA A 44 -6.45 -6.14 -1.68
C ALA A 44 -7.98 -5.92 -1.71
N PRO A 45 -8.64 -5.72 -2.86
CA PRO A 45 -10.08 -5.57 -2.91
C PRO A 45 -10.83 -6.81 -2.40
N ASP A 46 -10.32 -8.00 -2.68
CA ASP A 46 -10.96 -9.27 -2.29
C ASP A 46 -10.93 -9.48 -0.76
N TYR A 47 -9.90 -8.95 -0.09
CA TYR A 47 -9.79 -8.98 1.36
C TYR A 47 -10.30 -7.71 2.06
N GLY A 48 -10.86 -6.75 1.31
CA GLY A 48 -11.32 -5.47 1.84
C GLY A 48 -10.20 -4.58 2.40
N TRP A 49 -8.96 -4.79 1.95
CA TRP A 49 -7.83 -3.95 2.36
C TRP A 49 -7.86 -2.61 1.63
N VAL A 50 -7.52 -1.55 2.34
CA VAL A 50 -7.41 -0.21 1.77
C VAL A 50 -6.07 -0.08 1.04
N VAL A 51 -6.11 0.35 -0.22
CA VAL A 51 -4.92 0.71 -0.97
C VAL A 51 -4.84 2.23 -1.03
N ILE A 52 -3.75 2.79 -0.50
CA ILE A 52 -3.45 4.22 -0.57
C ILE A 52 -2.58 4.48 -1.78
N ASP A 53 -2.94 5.46 -2.60
CA ASP A 53 -2.11 5.99 -3.66
C ASP A 53 -1.33 7.21 -3.11
N MET A 54 -0.02 7.06 -2.91
CA MET A 54 0.79 8.10 -2.27
C MET A 54 0.73 9.44 -3.01
N ALA A 55 0.79 9.41 -4.34
CA ALA A 55 0.76 10.63 -5.15
C ALA A 55 -0.57 11.38 -5.02
N ARG A 56 -1.68 10.64 -4.95
CA ARG A 56 -3.03 11.21 -4.97
C ARG A 56 -3.57 11.55 -3.58
N ASP A 57 -3.28 10.71 -2.59
CA ASP A 57 -3.97 10.74 -1.31
C ASP A 57 -3.19 11.50 -0.24
N TRP A 58 -1.87 11.68 -0.40
CA TRP A 58 -1.03 12.37 0.57
C TRP A 58 -0.74 13.81 0.17
N ASN A 59 -1.07 14.74 1.07
CA ASN A 59 -0.72 16.15 0.91
C ASN A 59 0.77 16.41 1.16
N ILE A 60 1.39 15.68 2.09
CA ILE A 60 2.80 15.82 2.49
C ILE A 60 3.38 14.41 2.62
N VAL A 61 4.52 14.16 1.97
CA VAL A 61 5.24 12.88 2.04
C VAL A 61 6.27 12.89 3.17
N PHE A 62 7.07 13.95 3.25
CA PHE A 62 8.02 14.18 4.33
C PHE A 62 7.64 15.47 5.06
N GLY A 63 7.38 15.39 6.36
CA GLY A 63 7.23 16.58 7.20
C GLY A 63 8.59 17.29 7.32
N GLY A 64 8.64 18.59 7.06
CA GLY A 64 9.79 19.40 7.45
C GLY A 64 9.93 19.46 8.98
N GLU A 65 11.13 19.81 9.46
CA GLU A 65 11.38 20.10 10.89
C GLU A 65 10.43 21.16 11.46
#